data_AF-A0A2E5RDP5-F1
#
_entry.id   AF-A0A2E5RDP5-F1
#
_cell.length_a   1.000
_cell.length_b   1.000
_cell.length_c   1.000
_cell.angle_alpha   90.00
_cell.angle_beta   90.00
_cell.angle_gamma   90.00
#
_symmetry.space_group_name_H-M   'P 1'
#
loop_
_entity.id
_entity.type
_entity.pdbx_description
1 polymer ?
#
loop_
_entity_poly.entity_id
_entity_poly.type
_entity_poly.pdbx_seq_one_letter_code
_entity_poly.pdbx_strand_id
1 'polypeptide(L)'
;MENKEREENAQVHMIEMITLFWLFFLCAAFVIQLQVPDTNPIASDAALLIAAEDAHSLASAETDSNGDSIIGSHLAADERHEACTLLIENLPDTVTGNCWLGVDAQAMERAGEGEIPPAQSLTVMHLHSIEGKIWTVGLQVWHIGSGA
;
A
#
# COMPACT_ATOMS: atom_id res chain seq x y z
N MET A 1 -49.20 8.16 50.71
CA MET A 1 -47.77 7.86 50.53
C MET A 1 -47.54 7.07 49.24
N GLU A 2 -48.31 6.03 48.96
CA GLU A 2 -48.18 5.15 47.78
C GLU A 2 -48.23 5.84 46.39
N ASN A 3 -49.07 6.87 46.20
CA ASN A 3 -49.12 7.58 44.91
C ASN A 3 -47.87 8.42 44.62
N LYS A 4 -47.15 8.88 45.64
CA LYS A 4 -45.95 9.73 45.48
C LYS A 4 -44.75 8.91 45.01
N GLU A 5 -44.58 7.71 45.55
CA GLU A 5 -43.52 6.78 45.13
C GLU A 5 -43.72 6.29 43.68
N ARG A 6 -44.98 6.14 43.23
CA ARG A 6 -45.29 5.75 41.84
C ARG A 6 -44.98 6.87 40.83
N GLU A 7 -45.21 8.13 41.20
CA GLU A 7 -44.85 9.29 40.39
C GLU A 7 -43.33 9.51 40.32
N GLU A 8 -42.63 9.35 41.45
CA GLU A 8 -41.16 9.42 41.49
C GLU A 8 -40.51 8.31 40.66
N ASN A 9 -41.03 7.08 40.73
CA ASN A 9 -40.52 5.95 39.94
C ASN A 9 -40.77 6.14 38.42
N ALA A 10 -41.94 6.67 38.05
CA ALA A 10 -42.23 7.01 36.66
C ALA A 10 -41.34 8.15 36.14
N GLN A 11 -41.04 9.14 36.98
CA GLN A 11 -40.14 10.25 36.64
C GLN A 11 -38.69 9.77 36.44
N VAL A 12 -38.19 8.89 37.33
CA VAL A 12 -36.84 8.30 37.20
C VAL A 12 -36.73 7.51 35.91
N HIS A 13 -37.74 6.71 35.56
CA HIS A 13 -37.71 5.92 34.34
C HIS A 13 -37.75 6.78 33.07
N MET A 14 -38.48 7.90 33.08
CA MET A 14 -38.45 8.86 31.97
C MET A 14 -37.09 9.56 31.83
N ILE A 15 -36.48 9.96 32.96
CA ILE A 15 -35.15 10.59 32.94
C ILE A 15 -34.10 9.59 32.44
N GLU A 16 -34.17 8.33 32.87
CA GLU A 16 -33.28 7.26 32.39
C GLU A 16 -33.37 7.10 30.87
N MET A 17 -34.58 6.99 30.32
CA MET A 17 -34.76 6.86 28.86
C MET A 17 -34.27 8.09 28.08
N ILE A 18 -34.46 9.29 28.61
CA ILE A 18 -33.97 10.53 27.98
C ILE A 18 -32.43 10.60 28.06
N THR A 19 -31.82 10.25 29.19
CA THR A 19 -30.35 10.27 29.32
C THR A 19 -29.68 9.22 28.44
N LEU A 20 -30.28 8.04 28.27
CA LEU A 20 -29.80 7.02 27.33
C LEU A 20 -29.91 7.48 25.87
N PHE A 21 -31.03 8.13 25.51
CA PHE A 21 -31.19 8.76 24.21
C PHE A 21 -30.08 9.80 23.97
N TRP A 22 -29.85 10.72 24.92
CA TRP A 22 -28.79 11.72 24.78
C TRP A 22 -27.39 11.13 24.70
N LEU A 23 -27.08 10.12 25.53
CA LEU A 23 -25.80 9.39 25.45
C LEU A 23 -25.61 8.74 24.07
N PHE A 24 -26.65 8.12 23.53
CA PHE A 24 -26.60 7.54 22.19
C PHE A 24 -26.29 8.59 21.12
N PHE A 25 -26.98 9.72 21.13
CA PHE A 25 -26.76 10.78 20.14
C PHE A 25 -25.40 11.46 20.28
N LEU A 26 -24.90 11.66 21.51
CA LEU A 26 -23.55 12.20 21.75
C LEU A 26 -22.46 11.23 21.29
N CYS A 27 -22.61 9.93 21.57
CA CYS A 27 -21.69 8.91 21.06
C CYS A 27 -21.73 8.81 19.53
N ALA A 28 -22.92 8.84 18.92
CA ALA A 28 -23.06 8.80 17.45
C ALA A 28 -22.44 10.03 16.78
N ALA A 29 -22.66 11.23 17.35
CA ALA A 29 -22.04 12.46 16.86
C ALA A 29 -20.51 12.39 16.94
N PHE A 30 -19.97 11.84 18.03
CA PHE A 30 -18.53 11.63 18.19
C PHE A 30 -17.97 10.66 17.13
N VAL A 31 -18.65 9.54 16.85
CA VAL A 31 -18.23 8.58 15.81
C VAL A 31 -18.25 9.20 14.42
N ILE A 32 -19.25 10.03 14.09
CA ILE A 32 -19.35 10.70 12.79
C ILE A 32 -18.27 11.79 12.63
N GLN A 33 -17.93 12.50 13.72
CA GLN A 33 -16.91 13.55 13.72
C GLN A 33 -15.49 13.02 13.85
N LEU A 34 -15.30 11.72 14.08
CA LEU A 34 -14.02 11.05 13.90
C LEU A 34 -13.69 11.10 12.41
N GLN A 35 -13.12 12.22 11.99
CA GLN A 35 -12.31 12.31 10.79
C GLN A 35 -11.14 11.38 11.03
N VAL A 36 -11.33 10.09 10.72
CA VAL A 36 -10.20 9.25 10.34
C VAL A 36 -9.61 10.00 9.15
N PRO A 37 -8.38 10.53 9.25
CA PRO A 37 -7.76 11.19 8.11
C PRO A 37 -7.93 10.24 6.94
N ASP A 38 -8.59 10.68 5.86
CA ASP A 38 -8.84 9.85 4.69
C ASP A 38 -7.53 9.15 4.38
N THR A 39 -7.45 7.87 4.73
CA THR A 39 -6.39 7.02 4.24
C THR A 39 -6.57 7.11 2.73
N ASN A 40 -5.48 7.41 2.01
CA ASN A 40 -5.45 7.42 0.54
C ASN A 40 -6.41 6.36 0.00
N PRO A 41 -7.18 6.65 -1.07
CA PRO A 41 -8.22 5.75 -1.55
C PRO A 41 -7.66 4.33 -1.60
N ILE A 42 -8.13 3.46 -0.71
CA ILE A 42 -7.56 2.10 -0.49
C ILE A 42 -7.52 1.34 -1.82
N ALA A 43 -8.46 1.63 -2.71
CA ALA A 43 -8.51 1.11 -4.07
C ALA A 43 -7.34 1.55 -4.96
N SER A 44 -6.89 2.80 -4.87
CA SER A 44 -5.75 3.30 -5.64
C SER A 44 -4.44 2.69 -5.16
N ASP A 45 -4.24 2.61 -3.83
CA ASP A 45 -3.04 1.98 -3.27
C ASP A 45 -3.03 0.48 -3.55
N ALA A 46 -4.18 -0.20 -3.50
CA ALA A 46 -4.29 -1.61 -3.88
C ALA A 46 -4.00 -1.84 -5.37
N ALA A 47 -4.46 -0.96 -6.26
CA ALA A 47 -4.16 -1.06 -7.68
C ALA A 47 -2.65 -0.90 -7.97
N LEU A 48 -2.00 0.05 -7.31
CA LEU A 48 -0.54 0.22 -7.40
C LEU A 48 0.23 -0.96 -6.82
N LEU A 49 -0.22 -1.50 -5.69
CA LEU A 49 0.38 -2.69 -5.08
C LEU A 49 0.30 -3.89 -6.04
N ILE A 50 -0.88 -4.15 -6.60
CA ILE A 50 -1.08 -5.25 -7.55
C ILE A 50 -0.23 -5.06 -8.80
N ALA A 51 -0.17 -3.84 -9.35
CA ALA A 51 0.66 -3.55 -10.52
C ALA A 51 2.15 -3.82 -10.25
N ALA A 52 2.65 -3.43 -9.07
CA ALA A 52 4.03 -3.66 -8.70
C ALA A 52 4.33 -5.14 -8.40
N GLU A 53 3.44 -5.85 -7.71
CA GLU A 53 3.57 -7.29 -7.47
C GLU A 53 3.52 -8.09 -8.78
N ASP A 54 2.62 -7.74 -9.70
CA ASP A 54 2.51 -8.39 -11.01
C ASP A 54 3.77 -8.18 -11.84
N ALA A 55 4.33 -6.96 -11.86
CA ALA A 55 5.60 -6.69 -12.54
C ALA A 55 6.76 -7.55 -11.98
N HIS A 56 6.84 -7.72 -10.66
CA HIS A 56 7.83 -8.61 -10.04
C HIS A 56 7.60 -10.09 -10.41
N SER A 57 6.34 -10.53 -10.40
CA SER A 57 5.97 -11.90 -10.76
C SER A 57 6.27 -12.20 -12.23
N LEU A 58 5.94 -11.28 -13.14
CA LEU A 58 6.22 -11.39 -14.57
C LEU A 58 7.72 -11.41 -14.85
N ALA A 59 8.47 -10.44 -14.30
CA ALA A 59 9.92 -10.38 -14.48
C ALA A 59 10.65 -11.63 -13.95
N SER A 60 10.13 -12.26 -12.90
CA SER A 60 10.67 -13.52 -12.37
C SER A 60 10.28 -14.74 -13.20
N ALA A 61 9.11 -14.69 -13.85
CA ALA A 61 8.59 -15.78 -14.69
C ALA A 61 9.18 -15.78 -16.10
N GLU A 62 9.71 -14.66 -16.58
CA GLU A 62 10.46 -14.61 -17.83
C GLU A 62 11.74 -15.42 -17.73
N THR A 63 11.89 -16.40 -18.61
CA THR A 63 13.04 -17.30 -18.68
C THR A 63 13.76 -17.22 -20.01
N ASP A 64 15.07 -17.42 -19.97
CA ASP A 64 15.91 -17.51 -21.15
C ASP A 64 15.72 -18.85 -21.89
N SER A 65 16.46 -19.05 -22.99
CA SER A 65 16.43 -20.30 -23.75
C SER A 65 16.92 -21.53 -22.97
N ASN A 66 17.63 -21.33 -21.86
CA ASN A 66 18.13 -22.37 -20.97
C ASN A 66 17.17 -22.67 -19.80
N GLY A 67 16.10 -21.88 -19.64
CA GLY A 67 15.12 -22.02 -18.57
C GLY A 67 15.49 -21.26 -17.28
N ASP A 68 16.53 -20.44 -17.32
CA ASP A 68 16.94 -19.60 -16.18
C ASP A 68 16.16 -18.29 -16.19
N SER A 69 15.82 -17.77 -15.00
CA SER A 69 15.10 -16.50 -14.87
C SER A 69 15.95 -15.34 -15.39
N ILE A 70 15.40 -14.55 -16.32
CA ILE A 70 16.12 -13.44 -16.98
C ILE A 70 16.50 -12.37 -15.96
N ILE A 71 15.60 -12.00 -15.04
CA ILE A 71 15.96 -11.06 -13.96
C ILE A 71 17.06 -11.63 -13.06
N GLY A 72 17.03 -12.95 -12.83
CA GLY A 72 18.04 -13.64 -12.03
C GLY A 72 19.43 -13.58 -12.66
N SER A 73 19.53 -13.73 -13.98
CA SER A 73 20.81 -13.66 -14.70
C SER A 73 21.37 -12.24 -14.73
N HIS A 74 20.54 -11.21 -14.94
CA HIS A 74 20.97 -9.81 -14.85
C HIS A 74 21.47 -9.45 -13.44
N LEU A 75 20.76 -9.88 -12.39
CA LEU A 75 21.21 -9.68 -11.01
C LEU A 75 22.49 -10.46 -10.67
N ALA A 76 22.68 -11.66 -11.23
CA ALA A 76 23.94 -12.41 -11.09
C ALA A 76 25.12 -11.68 -11.74
N ALA A 77 24.88 -11.02 -12.89
CA ALA A 77 25.86 -10.24 -13.63
C ALA A 77 26.11 -8.82 -13.06
N ASP A 78 25.40 -8.40 -12.00
CA ASP A 78 25.39 -7.01 -11.48
C ASP A 78 24.92 -5.98 -12.54
N GLU A 79 24.11 -6.43 -13.50
CA GLU A 79 23.48 -5.62 -14.55
C GLU A 79 22.21 -4.95 -14.03
N ARG A 80 22.42 -3.97 -13.14
CA ARG A 80 21.35 -3.29 -12.39
C ARG A 80 20.38 -2.53 -13.28
N HIS A 81 20.87 -1.94 -14.36
CA HIS A 81 20.04 -1.12 -15.25
C HIS A 81 19.09 -1.99 -16.06
N GLU A 82 19.59 -3.10 -16.57
CA GLU A 82 18.88 -4.09 -17.36
C GLU A 82 17.82 -4.80 -16.50
N ALA A 83 18.19 -5.23 -15.29
CA ALA A 83 17.24 -5.81 -14.33
C ALA A 83 16.08 -4.85 -13.99
N CYS A 84 16.39 -3.55 -13.81
CA CYS A 84 15.37 -2.54 -13.56
C CYS A 84 14.51 -2.20 -14.78
N THR A 85 15.12 -2.20 -15.97
CA THR A 85 14.40 -1.97 -17.23
C THR A 85 13.35 -3.05 -17.43
N LEU A 86 13.71 -4.32 -17.21
CA LEU A 86 12.78 -5.44 -17.27
C LEU A 86 11.58 -5.30 -16.32
N LEU A 87 11.81 -4.82 -15.09
CA LEU A 87 10.73 -4.57 -14.14
C LEU A 87 9.81 -3.42 -14.56
N ILE A 88 10.39 -2.34 -15.07
CA ILE A 88 9.63 -1.16 -15.50
C ILE A 88 8.84 -1.45 -16.78
N GLU A 89 9.38 -2.23 -17.71
CA GLU A 89 8.70 -2.65 -18.94
C GLU A 89 7.51 -3.60 -18.66
N ASN A 90 7.54 -4.32 -17.54
CA ASN A 90 6.44 -5.18 -17.09
C ASN A 90 5.35 -4.43 -16.30
N LEU A 91 5.50 -3.11 -16.08
CA LEU A 91 4.43 -2.30 -15.50
C LEU A 91 3.33 -2.00 -16.54
N PRO A 92 2.06 -1.91 -16.11
CA PRO A 92 0.97 -1.53 -17.00
C PRO A 92 1.08 -0.06 -17.43
N ASP A 93 0.61 0.27 -18.64
CA ASP A 93 0.68 1.62 -19.24
C ASP A 93 0.11 2.79 -18.40
N THR A 94 -0.66 2.48 -17.35
CA THR A 94 -1.29 3.47 -16.44
C THR A 94 -0.43 3.78 -15.20
N VAL A 95 0.70 3.10 -15.04
CA VAL A 95 1.60 3.19 -13.90
C VAL A 95 3.03 3.37 -14.41
N THR A 96 3.77 4.24 -13.75
CA THR A 96 5.22 4.40 -13.96
C THR A 96 5.93 4.29 -12.62
N GLY A 97 7.25 4.12 -12.64
CA GLY A 97 7.99 3.90 -11.42
C GLY A 97 9.49 4.05 -11.51
N ASN A 98 10.11 4.09 -10.33
CA ASN A 98 11.54 4.00 -10.14
C ASN A 98 11.91 2.64 -9.56
N CYS A 99 13.01 2.08 -10.05
CA CYS A 99 13.58 0.85 -9.52
C CYS A 99 14.80 1.14 -8.65
N TRP A 100 14.85 0.46 -7.50
CA TRP A 100 15.84 0.59 -6.44
C TRP A 100 16.46 -0.77 -6.18
N LEU A 101 17.78 -0.87 -6.19
CA LEU A 101 18.49 -2.12 -6.01
C LEU A 101 19.53 -1.99 -4.90
N GLY A 102 19.65 -3.02 -4.07
CA GLY A 102 20.72 -3.15 -3.09
C GLY A 102 21.15 -4.61 -2.94
N VAL A 103 22.42 -4.84 -2.62
CA VAL A 103 22.98 -6.19 -2.44
C VAL A 103 23.54 -6.35 -1.03
N ASP A 104 23.29 -7.49 -0.38
CA ASP A 104 23.87 -7.87 0.92
C ASP A 104 23.82 -6.76 1.99
N ALA A 105 22.65 -6.13 2.14
CA ALA A 105 22.37 -5.02 3.07
C ALA A 105 23.10 -3.69 2.76
N GLN A 106 23.62 -3.50 1.55
CA GLN A 106 24.05 -2.20 1.06
C GLN A 106 22.88 -1.21 0.98
N ALA A 107 23.21 0.09 0.97
CA ALA A 107 22.23 1.12 0.70
C ALA A 107 21.62 0.91 -0.69
N MET A 108 20.30 1.04 -0.80
CA MET A 108 19.61 0.92 -2.07
C MET A 108 19.96 2.11 -2.94
N GLU A 109 20.39 1.83 -4.17
CA GLU A 109 20.67 2.82 -5.18
C GLU A 109 19.61 2.73 -6.27
N ARG A 110 19.23 3.89 -6.80
CA ARG A 110 18.33 3.95 -7.94
C ARG A 110 19.10 3.55 -9.19
N ALA A 111 18.55 2.61 -9.94
CA ALA A 111 19.11 2.22 -11.24
C ALA A 111 18.32 2.89 -12.38
N GLY A 112 19.06 3.49 -13.32
CA GLY A 112 18.50 4.17 -14.50
C GLY A 112 18.12 5.64 -14.33
N GLU A 113 17.48 6.19 -15.37
CA GLU A 113 16.92 7.54 -15.38
C GLU A 113 15.62 7.55 -14.59
N GLY A 114 15.71 7.90 -13.31
CA GLY A 114 14.55 7.98 -12.44
C GLY A 114 13.87 9.34 -12.49
N GLU A 115 12.54 9.31 -12.41
CA GLU A 115 11.71 10.51 -12.28
C GLU A 115 11.46 10.86 -10.81
N ILE A 116 11.11 12.12 -10.53
CA ILE A 116 10.73 12.50 -9.17
C ILE A 116 9.28 12.05 -8.97
N PRO A 117 8.99 11.15 -8.01
CA PRO A 117 7.64 10.69 -7.78
C PRO A 117 6.75 11.87 -7.34
N PRO A 118 5.46 11.87 -7.72
CA PRO A 118 4.49 12.79 -7.17
C PRO A 118 4.28 12.53 -5.67
N ALA A 119 3.49 13.37 -5.00
CA ALA A 119 3.23 13.25 -3.57
C ALA A 119 2.62 11.89 -3.15
N GLN A 120 2.02 11.15 -4.09
CA GLN A 120 1.46 9.82 -3.88
C GLN A 120 2.27 8.79 -4.68
N SER A 121 3.00 7.93 -3.97
CA SER A 121 3.73 6.81 -4.55
C SER A 121 3.71 5.65 -3.56
N LEU A 122 3.72 4.42 -4.07
CA LEU A 122 3.80 3.20 -3.28
C LEU A 122 5.12 2.50 -3.60
N THR A 123 5.76 1.87 -2.62
CA THR A 123 7.00 1.10 -2.83
C THR A 123 6.81 -0.34 -2.38
N VAL A 124 7.07 -1.27 -3.29
CA VAL A 124 7.11 -2.71 -3.02
C VAL A 124 8.55 -3.19 -3.02
N MET A 125 8.90 -4.14 -2.16
CA MET A 125 10.24 -4.70 -2.08
C MET A 125 10.20 -6.23 -2.09
N HIS A 126 11.01 -6.83 -2.96
CA HIS A 126 11.24 -8.26 -3.02
C HIS A 126 12.71 -8.58 -2.75
N LEU A 127 12.93 -9.76 -2.18
CA LEU A 127 14.25 -10.31 -1.93
C LEU A 127 14.51 -11.46 -2.90
N HIS A 128 15.61 -11.39 -3.63
CA HIS A 128 16.07 -12.44 -4.53
C HIS A 128 17.41 -13.00 -4.01
N SER A 129 17.46 -14.30 -3.75
CA SER A 129 18.69 -14.99 -3.35
C SER A 129 19.34 -15.61 -4.58
N ILE A 130 20.48 -15.07 -5.00
CA ILE A 130 21.17 -15.46 -6.24
C ILE A 130 22.64 -15.68 -5.92
N GLU A 131 23.14 -16.89 -6.17
CA GLU A 131 24.54 -17.28 -5.97
C GLU A 131 25.12 -16.94 -4.57
N GLY A 132 24.26 -16.96 -3.54
CA GLY A 132 24.66 -16.67 -2.16
C GLY A 132 24.70 -15.18 -1.81
N LYS A 133 24.34 -14.29 -2.74
CA LYS A 133 24.06 -12.87 -2.49
C LYS A 133 22.55 -12.66 -2.35
N ILE A 134 22.17 -11.75 -1.46
CA ILE A 134 20.78 -11.34 -1.28
C ILE A 134 20.59 -9.97 -1.93
N TRP A 135 19.76 -9.96 -2.98
CA TRP A 135 19.35 -8.77 -3.70
C TRP A 135 18.02 -8.26 -3.14
N THR A 136 18.00 -7.01 -2.72
CA THR A 136 16.78 -6.28 -2.42
C THR A 136 16.40 -5.48 -3.65
N VAL A 137 15.25 -5.81 -4.24
CA VAL A 137 14.69 -5.17 -5.41
C VAL A 137 13.45 -4.41 -4.99
N GLY A 138 13.53 -3.09 -5.00
CA GLY A 138 12.45 -2.18 -4.67
C GLY A 138 11.88 -1.52 -5.91
N LEU A 139 10.56 -1.57 -6.08
CA LEU A 139 9.84 -0.89 -7.14
C LEU A 139 8.93 0.18 -6.52
N GLN A 140 9.26 1.45 -6.76
CA GLN A 140 8.45 2.58 -6.38
C GLN A 140 7.55 2.98 -7.55
N VAL A 141 6.23 2.89 -7.40
CA VAL A 141 5.25 3.10 -8.47
C VAL A 141 4.28 4.22 -8.14
N TRP A 142 3.77 4.87 -9.20
CA TRP A 142 2.70 5.87 -9.15
C TRP A 142 1.95 5.93 -10.48
N HIS A 143 0.75 6.52 -10.48
CA HIS A 143 -0.05 6.65 -11.70
C HIS A 143 0.50 7.73 -12.65
N ILE A 144 0.49 7.42 -13.95
CA ILE A 144 0.75 8.37 -15.04
C ILE A 144 -0.58 8.78 -15.68
N GLY A 145 -0.97 10.04 -15.52
CA GLY A 145 -2.18 10.60 -16.12
C GLY A 145 -3.16 11.20 -15.10
N SER A 146 -3.66 12.38 -15.45
CA SER A 146 -4.59 13.25 -14.71
C SER A 146 -5.77 12.55 -14.03
N GLY A 147 -5.92 12.80 -12.73
CA GLY A 147 -7.13 13.22 -12.03
C GLY A 147 -8.50 12.73 -12.53
N ALA A 148 -9.17 11.97 -11.66
CA ALA A 148 -10.61 12.03 -11.46
C ALA A 148 -10.88 12.31 -9.98
#